data_AF-A0A9D4SSM9-F1
#
_entry.id   AF-A0A9D4SSM9-F1
#
_cell.length_a   1.000
_cell.length_b   1.000
_cell.length_c   1.000
_cell.angle_alpha   90.00
_cell.angle_beta   90.00
_cell.angle_gamma   90.00
#
_symmetry.space_group_name_H-M   'P 1'
#
loop_
_entity.id
_entity.type
_entity.pdbx_description
1 polymer ?
#
loop_
_entity_poly.entity_id
_entity_poly.type
_entity_poly.pdbx_seq_one_letter_code
_entity_poly.pdbx_strand_id
1 'polypeptide(L)'
;MVAASNVSAAAACAPSMTTTLVKTVVPTSLPERHVNMGDGVQVLNKQRLQDLVKEVDPNEQLDDDVEELLLQIADEFIENVVTSSCRIAKHRKSNVLEAKDVQLSLEKNWNMWIPGFGAEEVQPYKKASSTEAHKQRMALIRKTLKKY
;
A
#
# COMPACT_ATOMS: atom_id res chain seq x y z
N MET A 1 -29.13 52.35 -38.30
CA MET A 1 -28.56 51.00 -38.34
C MET A 1 -29.26 50.17 -37.29
N VAL A 2 -30.04 49.18 -37.74
CA VAL A 2 -30.74 48.21 -36.91
C VAL A 2 -29.79 47.04 -36.65
N ALA A 3 -29.70 46.58 -35.41
CA ALA A 3 -29.37 45.20 -35.09
C ALA A 3 -30.01 44.86 -33.74
N ALA A 4 -31.09 44.08 -33.79
CA ALA A 4 -31.65 43.36 -32.66
C ALA A 4 -30.87 42.06 -32.47
N SER A 5 -30.73 41.61 -31.23
CA SER A 5 -30.72 40.19 -30.86
C SER A 5 -30.89 40.04 -29.34
N ASN A 6 -32.05 39.50 -28.96
CA ASN A 6 -32.37 38.95 -27.65
C ASN A 6 -31.61 37.63 -27.44
N VAL A 7 -31.44 37.18 -26.18
CA VAL A 7 -31.86 35.85 -25.66
C VAL A 7 -31.80 35.87 -24.11
N SER A 8 -32.95 35.53 -23.49
CA SER A 8 -33.25 34.70 -22.29
C SER A 8 -32.15 34.33 -21.27
N ALA A 9 -32.38 34.05 -19.98
CA ALA A 9 -33.57 33.78 -19.16
C ALA A 9 -33.18 33.68 -17.67
N ALA A 10 -34.22 33.58 -16.81
CA ALA A 10 -34.29 32.98 -15.47
C ALA A 10 -33.57 33.72 -14.32
N ALA A 11 -34.25 34.43 -13.41
CA ALA A 11 -35.26 34.03 -12.42
C ALA A 11 -34.72 33.29 -11.19
N ALA A 12 -35.03 33.89 -10.03
CA ALA A 12 -35.10 33.32 -8.68
C ALA A 12 -33.76 32.95 -8.00
N CYS A 13 -33.61 32.94 -6.69
CA CYS A 13 -34.27 33.51 -5.51
C CYS A 13 -33.30 33.09 -4.38
N ALA A 14 -32.97 33.99 -3.45
CA ALA A 14 -32.09 33.65 -2.34
C ALA A 14 -32.73 32.61 -1.41
N PRO A 15 -31.92 31.83 -0.68
CA PRO A 15 -32.33 31.42 0.65
C PRO A 15 -31.31 31.82 1.72
N SER A 16 -31.86 32.52 2.71
CA SER A 16 -31.37 32.66 4.08
C SER A 16 -31.28 31.28 4.73
N MET A 17 -30.19 30.99 5.45
CA MET A 17 -30.08 29.80 6.31
C MET A 17 -30.15 30.25 7.77
N THR A 18 -31.35 30.11 8.34
CA THR A 18 -31.65 30.29 9.75
C THR A 18 -31.22 29.06 10.55
N THR A 19 -30.57 29.31 11.69
CA THR A 19 -30.18 28.31 12.69
C THR A 19 -31.38 27.53 13.22
N THR A 20 -31.25 26.20 13.33
CA THR A 20 -32.20 25.37 14.10
C THR A 20 -31.40 24.31 14.85
N LEU A 21 -31.45 24.42 16.18
CA LEU A 21 -30.94 23.47 17.15
C LEU A 21 -31.88 22.25 17.18
N VAL A 22 -31.38 21.05 16.89
CA VAL A 22 -32.08 19.79 17.23
C VAL A 22 -31.11 18.87 17.96
N LYS A 23 -31.40 18.68 19.24
CA LYS A 23 -30.76 17.72 20.14
C LYS A 23 -31.40 16.35 19.90
N THR A 24 -30.70 15.46 19.20
CA THR A 24 -31.04 14.03 19.15
C THR A 24 -29.87 13.24 19.71
N VAL A 25 -30.07 12.72 20.92
CA VAL A 25 -29.16 11.81 21.61
C VAL A 25 -29.35 10.42 21.02
N VAL A 26 -28.37 9.94 20.28
CA VAL A 26 -28.22 8.52 19.92
C VAL A 26 -27.01 8.00 20.67
N PRO A 27 -27.16 7.06 21.61
CA PRO A 27 -26.02 6.42 22.25
C PRO A 27 -25.55 5.28 21.35
N THR A 28 -24.72 5.59 20.34
CA THR A 28 -23.97 4.57 19.61
C THR A 28 -22.60 4.46 20.28
N SER A 29 -22.51 3.64 21.32
CA SER A 29 -21.23 3.17 21.85
C SER A 29 -20.61 2.22 20.82
N LEU A 30 -19.90 2.78 19.85
CA LEU A 30 -18.89 2.04 19.09
C LEU A 30 -17.81 1.63 20.10
N PRO A 31 -17.30 0.38 20.08
CA PRO A 31 -16.12 0.06 20.85
C PRO A 31 -14.97 0.87 20.25
N GLU A 32 -14.58 1.95 20.93
CA GLU A 32 -13.33 2.64 20.69
C GLU A 32 -12.24 1.58 20.78
N ARG A 33 -11.71 1.16 19.62
CA ARG A 33 -10.44 0.45 19.61
C ARG A 33 -9.44 1.40 20.25
N HIS A 34 -9.08 1.08 21.47
CA HIS A 34 -8.01 1.73 22.20
C HIS A 34 -6.72 1.48 21.40
N VAL A 35 -6.40 2.38 20.48
CA VAL A 35 -5.05 2.48 19.95
C VAL A 35 -4.26 3.12 21.07
N ASN A 36 -3.62 2.28 21.88
CA ASN A 36 -2.63 2.70 22.86
C ASN A 36 -1.51 3.45 22.13
N MET A 37 -1.65 4.76 22.04
CA MET A 37 -0.56 5.68 21.75
C MET A 37 0.17 5.92 23.08
N GLY A 38 1.08 5.03 23.45
CA GLY A 38 1.78 5.17 24.74
C GLY A 38 2.89 4.17 25.02
N ASP A 39 2.78 2.94 24.52
CA ASP A 39 3.86 1.96 24.46
C ASP A 39 3.72 1.30 23.09
N GLY A 40 4.85 1.01 22.42
CA GLY A 40 4.85 0.40 21.09
C GLY A 40 3.81 -0.72 21.03
N VAL A 41 2.87 -0.63 20.08
CA VAL A 41 1.86 -1.67 19.89
C VAL A 41 2.61 -2.93 19.54
N GLN A 42 2.87 -3.78 20.54
CA GLN A 42 3.55 -5.04 20.34
C GLN A 42 2.60 -5.93 19.53
N VAL A 43 2.81 -5.94 18.21
CA VAL A 43 1.94 -6.60 17.24
C VAL A 43 2.05 -8.12 17.38
N LEU A 44 3.24 -8.60 17.77
CA LEU A 44 3.53 -10.00 18.06
C LEU A 44 3.96 -10.14 19.52
N ASN A 45 3.24 -10.93 20.31
CA ASN A 45 3.59 -11.19 21.70
C ASN A 45 4.32 -12.54 21.86
N LYS A 46 4.99 -12.71 23.01
CA LYS A 46 5.77 -13.92 23.34
C LYS A 46 4.95 -15.21 23.21
N GLN A 47 3.70 -15.20 23.67
CA GLN A 47 2.82 -16.37 23.57
C GLN A 47 2.55 -16.79 22.12
N ARG A 48 2.27 -15.82 21.23
CA ARG A 48 2.03 -16.11 19.81
C ARG A 48 3.30 -16.56 19.11
N LEU A 49 4.47 -16.03 19.48
CA LEU A 49 5.73 -16.53 18.96
C LEU A 49 5.94 -18.01 19.33
N GLN A 50 5.67 -18.40 20.57
CA GLN A 50 5.79 -19.80 21.01
C GLN A 50 4.79 -20.71 20.31
N ASP A 51 3.55 -20.24 20.08
CA ASP A 51 2.56 -20.98 19.29
C ASP A 51 3.07 -21.21 17.85
N LEU A 52 3.61 -20.16 17.21
CA LEU A 52 4.17 -20.23 15.86
C LEU A 52 5.38 -21.19 15.76
N VAL A 53 6.27 -21.19 16.74
CA VAL A 53 7.41 -22.12 16.77
C VAL A 53 6.92 -23.57 16.81
N LYS A 54 5.92 -23.87 17.64
CA LYS A 54 5.34 -25.23 17.73
C LYS A 54 4.61 -25.67 16.47
N GLU A 55 4.04 -24.73 15.71
CA GLU A 55 3.46 -25.02 14.40
C GLU A 55 4.52 -25.41 13.37
N VAL A 56 5.75 -24.88 13.51
CA VAL A 56 6.90 -25.19 12.63
C VAL A 56 7.60 -26.47 13.07
N ASP A 57 7.99 -26.55 14.35
CA ASP A 57 8.56 -27.75 14.98
C ASP A 57 8.06 -27.89 16.44
N PRO A 58 7.28 -28.94 16.75
CA PRO A 58 6.76 -29.15 18.10
C PRO A 58 7.83 -29.56 19.13
N ASN A 59 9.03 -29.97 18.71
CA ASN A 59 10.10 -30.41 19.62
C ASN A 59 11.13 -29.32 19.94
N GLU A 60 11.06 -28.19 19.23
CA GLU A 60 12.00 -27.09 19.40
C GLU A 60 11.53 -26.13 20.51
N GLN A 61 12.44 -25.73 21.39
CA GLN A 61 12.20 -24.76 22.45
C GLN A 61 13.27 -23.67 22.36
N LEU A 62 12.83 -22.44 22.14
CA LEU A 62 13.71 -21.27 22.07
C LEU A 62 14.10 -20.81 23.48
N ASP A 63 15.33 -20.33 23.60
CA ASP A 63 15.78 -19.61 24.79
C ASP A 63 15.16 -18.21 24.83
N ASP A 64 15.00 -17.66 26.04
CA ASP A 64 14.38 -16.34 26.25
C ASP A 64 15.06 -15.23 25.43
N ASP A 65 16.40 -15.21 25.37
CA ASP A 65 17.17 -14.22 24.62
C ASP A 65 16.90 -14.29 23.10
N VAL A 66 16.64 -15.50 22.58
CA VAL A 66 16.34 -15.71 21.16
C VAL A 66 14.92 -15.27 20.85
N GLU A 67 13.98 -15.54 21.75
CA GLU A 67 12.61 -15.04 21.62
C GLU A 67 12.56 -13.51 21.58
N GLU A 68 13.31 -12.83 22.46
CA GLU A 68 13.41 -11.36 22.46
C GLU A 68 14.01 -10.82 21.16
N LEU A 69 15.06 -11.46 20.65
CA LEU A 69 15.67 -11.08 19.38
C LEU A 69 14.70 -11.23 18.20
N LEU A 70 13.95 -12.34 18.14
CA LEU A 70 12.97 -12.56 17.06
C LEU A 70 11.82 -11.55 17.12
N LEU A 71 11.36 -11.18 18.31
CA LEU A 71 10.36 -10.14 18.49
C LEU A 71 10.88 -8.78 17.99
N GLN A 72 12.13 -8.43 18.31
CA GLN A 72 12.74 -7.20 17.83
C GLN A 72 12.87 -7.18 16.29
N ILE A 73 13.28 -8.30 15.69
CA ILE A 73 13.37 -8.43 14.23
C ILE A 73 11.97 -8.29 13.59
N ALA A 74 10.94 -8.83 14.22
CA ALA A 74 9.56 -8.70 13.74
C ALA A 74 9.08 -7.24 13.77
N ASP A 75 9.39 -6.50 14.83
CA ASP A 75 9.06 -5.08 14.92
C ASP A 75 9.80 -4.26 13.86
N GLU A 76 11.10 -4.51 13.66
CA GLU A 76 11.90 -3.86 12.59
C GLU A 76 11.35 -4.18 11.19
N PHE A 77 10.96 -5.44 10.96
CA PHE A 77 10.34 -5.87 9.72
C PHE A 77 9.07 -5.05 9.41
N ILE A 78 8.20 -4.88 10.41
CA ILE A 78 6.96 -4.10 10.26
C ILE A 78 7.29 -2.65 9.93
N GLU A 79 8.22 -2.01 10.65
CA GLU A 79 8.62 -0.62 10.38
C GLU A 79 9.19 -0.45 8.96
N ASN A 80 10.04 -1.38 8.53
CA ASN A 80 10.65 -1.37 7.20
C ASN A 80 9.61 -1.55 6.08
N VAL A 81 8.68 -2.50 6.25
CA VAL A 81 7.59 -2.73 5.28
C VAL A 81 6.64 -1.55 5.25
N VAL A 82 6.19 -1.03 6.39
CA VAL A 82 5.25 0.10 6.45
C VAL A 82 5.88 1.36 5.85
N THR A 83 7.14 1.64 6.15
CA THR A 83 7.87 2.80 5.59
C THR A 83 8.00 2.70 4.07
N SER A 84 8.37 1.53 3.56
CA SER A 84 8.51 1.30 2.12
C SER A 84 7.17 1.38 1.40
N SER A 85 6.12 0.80 2.00
CA SER A 85 4.75 0.84 1.47
C SER A 85 4.20 2.28 1.44
N CYS A 86 4.45 3.07 2.48
CA CYS A 86 4.10 4.49 2.51
C CYS A 86 4.83 5.29 1.41
N ARG A 87 6.09 4.96 1.09
CA ARG A 87 6.83 5.58 -0.03
C ARG A 87 6.19 5.24 -1.37
N ILE A 88 5.72 3.99 -1.55
CA ILE A 88 5.01 3.55 -2.76
C ILE A 88 3.67 4.29 -2.90
N ALA A 89 2.89 4.39 -1.82
CA ALA A 89 1.62 5.14 -1.80
C ALA A 89 1.82 6.62 -2.21
N LYS A 90 2.87 7.26 -1.66
CA LYS A 90 3.26 8.63 -2.04
C LYS A 90 3.72 8.72 -3.49
N HIS A 91 4.42 7.73 -4.02
CA HIS A 91 4.89 7.70 -5.41
C HIS A 91 3.72 7.73 -6.42
N ARG A 92 2.60 7.06 -6.11
CA ARG A 92 1.37 7.15 -6.91
C ARG A 92 0.51 8.40 -6.64
N LYS A 93 1.02 9.32 -5.81
CA LYS A 93 0.34 10.57 -5.39
C LYS A 93 -0.91 10.33 -4.53
N SER A 94 -0.97 9.20 -3.82
CA SER A 94 -2.02 8.91 -2.84
C SER A 94 -1.60 9.35 -1.45
N ASN A 95 -2.55 9.83 -0.63
CA ASN A 95 -2.33 10.01 0.81
C ASN A 95 -2.81 8.81 1.65
N VAL A 96 -3.47 7.84 0.99
CA VAL A 96 -4.02 6.64 1.62
C VAL A 96 -3.10 5.47 1.29
N LEU A 97 -2.68 4.73 2.31
CA LEU A 97 -1.97 3.46 2.16
C LEU A 97 -2.97 2.36 1.76
N GLU A 98 -2.73 1.70 0.64
CA GLU A 98 -3.55 0.59 0.16
C GLU A 98 -2.78 -0.74 0.26
N ALA A 99 -3.51 -1.86 0.27
CA ALA A 99 -2.92 -3.20 0.32
C ALA A 99 -1.96 -3.47 -0.87
N LYS A 100 -2.21 -2.83 -2.02
CA LYS A 100 -1.33 -2.91 -3.22
C LYS A 100 0.07 -2.35 -2.94
N ASP A 101 0.18 -1.32 -2.09
CA ASP A 101 1.45 -0.71 -1.73
C ASP A 101 2.29 -1.66 -0.87
N VAL A 102 1.65 -2.34 0.09
CA VAL A 102 2.26 -3.35 0.97
C VAL A 102 2.69 -4.58 0.19
N GLN A 103 1.81 -5.08 -0.66
CA GLN A 103 2.09 -6.23 -1.51
C GLN A 103 3.33 -6.01 -2.37
N LEU A 104 3.43 -4.84 -3.04
CA LEU A 104 4.59 -4.54 -3.89
C LEU A 104 5.89 -4.51 -3.07
N SER A 105 5.85 -3.98 -1.83
CA SER A 105 7.01 -3.97 -0.94
C SER A 105 7.45 -5.39 -0.54
N LEU A 106 6.51 -6.29 -0.27
CA LEU A 106 6.81 -7.67 0.10
C LEU A 106 7.39 -8.47 -1.08
N GLU A 107 6.83 -8.31 -2.28
CA GLU A 107 7.31 -9.03 -3.47
C GLU A 107 8.70 -8.55 -3.92
N LYS A 108 8.98 -7.25 -3.84
CA LYS A 108 10.23 -6.67 -4.35
C LYS A 108 11.40 -6.74 -3.38
N ASN A 109 11.16 -6.53 -2.09
CA ASN A 109 12.23 -6.45 -1.10
C ASN A 109 12.41 -7.75 -0.32
N TRP A 110 11.31 -8.46 -0.03
CA TRP A 110 11.32 -9.67 0.78
C TRP A 110 11.14 -10.94 -0.04
N ASN A 111 10.85 -10.80 -1.34
CA ASN A 111 10.62 -11.91 -2.25
C ASN A 111 9.50 -12.85 -1.76
N MET A 112 8.56 -12.29 -0.99
CA MET A 112 7.38 -12.97 -0.46
C MET A 112 6.19 -12.70 -1.37
N TRP A 113 5.45 -13.76 -1.70
CA TRP A 113 4.21 -13.66 -2.47
C TRP A 113 3.05 -14.15 -1.63
N ILE A 114 2.00 -13.32 -1.50
CA ILE A 114 0.80 -13.65 -0.71
C ILE A 114 -0.30 -14.12 -1.67
N PRO A 115 -0.70 -15.41 -1.61
CA PRO A 115 -1.82 -15.90 -2.41
C PRO A 115 -3.11 -15.15 -2.07
N GLY A 116 -3.92 -14.85 -3.09
CA GLY A 116 -5.22 -14.20 -2.91
C GLY A 116 -5.18 -12.68 -2.78
N PHE A 117 -4.00 -12.06 -2.70
CA PHE A 117 -3.80 -10.61 -2.78
C PHE A 117 -3.20 -10.22 -4.15
N GLY A 118 -3.70 -9.14 -4.76
CA GLY A 118 -3.13 -8.57 -6.00
C GLY A 118 -3.39 -9.34 -7.29
N ALA A 119 -4.48 -10.09 -7.37
CA ALA A 119 -4.96 -10.68 -8.63
C ALA A 119 -5.41 -9.62 -9.66
N GLU A 120 -5.42 -8.32 -9.31
CA GLU A 120 -5.71 -7.25 -10.24
C GLU A 120 -4.42 -6.77 -10.93
N GLU A 121 -4.16 -7.36 -12.10
CA GLU A 121 -3.27 -6.90 -13.17
C GLU A 121 -1.92 -6.31 -12.72
N VAL A 122 -0.98 -7.18 -12.33
CA VAL A 122 0.41 -6.94 -12.76
C VAL A 122 0.40 -7.16 -14.27
N GLN A 123 0.04 -6.12 -15.01
CA GLN A 123 0.13 -6.11 -16.46
C GLN A 123 1.52 -6.66 -16.83
N PRO A 124 1.60 -7.74 -17.63
CA PRO A 124 2.88 -8.30 -18.03
C PRO A 124 3.75 -7.16 -18.53
N TYR A 125 4.85 -6.91 -17.82
CA TYR A 125 5.84 -5.89 -18.14
C TYR A 125 6.02 -5.89 -19.65
N LYS A 126 5.47 -4.88 -20.35
CA LYS A 126 5.69 -4.71 -21.78
C LYS A 126 7.19 -4.57 -21.89
N LYS A 127 7.87 -5.60 -22.43
CA LYS A 127 9.32 -5.55 -22.67
C LYS A 127 9.58 -4.19 -23.29
N ALA A 128 10.38 -3.36 -22.59
CA ALA A 128 10.70 -2.03 -23.07
C ALA A 128 11.08 -2.19 -24.55
N SER A 129 10.36 -1.50 -25.44
CA SER A 129 10.64 -1.58 -26.87
C SER A 129 12.12 -1.30 -27.03
N SER A 130 12.89 -2.28 -27.53
CA SER A 130 14.33 -2.12 -27.64
C SER A 130 14.61 -0.82 -28.39
N THR A 131 15.40 0.06 -27.77
CA THR A 131 15.73 1.35 -28.38
C THR A 131 16.36 1.11 -29.75
N GLU A 132 16.17 2.02 -30.70
CA GLU A 132 16.76 1.86 -32.04
C GLU A 132 18.29 1.67 -31.95
N ALA A 133 18.94 2.36 -31.02
CA ALA A 133 20.35 2.16 -30.69
C ALA A 133 20.66 0.71 -30.26
N HIS A 134 19.83 0.10 -29.41
CA HIS A 134 20.00 -1.30 -29.01
C HIS A 134 19.83 -2.25 -30.21
N LYS A 135 18.84 -2.00 -31.08
CA LYS A 135 18.62 -2.80 -32.30
C LYS A 135 19.82 -2.73 -33.25
N GLN A 136 20.37 -1.53 -33.45
CA GLN A 136 21.56 -1.31 -34.28
C GLN A 136 22.79 -2.03 -33.71
N ARG A 137 23.04 -1.90 -32.40
CA ARG A 137 24.11 -2.64 -31.70
C ARG A 137 23.98 -4.15 -31.91
N MET A 138 22.77 -4.70 -31.70
CA MET A 138 22.50 -6.12 -31.90
C MET A 138 22.68 -6.56 -33.37
N ALA A 139 22.42 -5.68 -34.33
CA ALA A 139 22.66 -5.97 -35.75
C ALA A 139 24.17 -6.02 -36.07
N LEU A 140 24.97 -5.10 -35.52
CA LEU A 140 26.42 -5.10 -35.69
C LEU A 140 27.07 -6.35 -35.08
N ILE A 141 26.67 -6.73 -33.86
CA ILE A 141 27.16 -7.95 -33.19
C ILE A 141 26.83 -9.20 -34.03
N ARG A 142 25.60 -9.31 -34.56
CA ARG A 142 25.21 -10.43 -35.43
C ARG A 142 26.02 -10.49 -36.73
N LYS A 143 26.42 -9.33 -37.26
CA LYS A 143 27.25 -9.26 -38.48
C LYS A 143 28.69 -9.71 -38.21
N THR A 144 29.28 -9.33 -37.07
CA THR A 144 30.65 -9.76 -36.72
C THR A 144 30.73 -11.23 -36.36
N LEU A 145 29.72 -11.80 -35.68
CA LEU A 145 29.68 -13.22 -35.34
C LEU A 145 29.47 -14.14 -36.54
N LYS A 146 28.87 -13.67 -37.64
CA LYS A 146 28.73 -14.44 -38.89
C LYS A 146 29.97 -14.41 -39.77
N LYS A 147 30.96 -13.57 -39.44
CA LYS A 147 32.19 -13.39 -40.22
C LYS A 147 33.31 -14.34 -39.77
N TYR A 148 33.10 -15.08 -38.69
CA TYR A 148 33.93 -16.16 -38.17
C TYR A 148 33.09 -17.44 -38.13
#